data_AF-A0A9E3DB70-F1
#
_entry.id   AF-A0A9E3DB70-F1
#
_cell.length_a   1.000
_cell.length_b   1.000
_cell.length_c   1.000
_cell.angle_alpha   90.00
_cell.angle_beta   90.00
_cell.angle_gamma   90.00
#
_symmetry.space_group_name_H-M   'P 1'
#
loop_
_entity.id
_entity.type
_entity.pdbx_description
1 polymer ?
#
loop_
_entity_poly.entity_id
_entity_poly.type
_entity_poly.pdbx_seq_one_letter_code
_entity_poly.pdbx_strand_id
1 'polypeptide(L)'
;MAETYSDPDFDARLDIAAEAAFRVCHQAENLKRQAMAAGRAAAASLKLSAESQERIARSYERIAERSDRGEKYLEHAATHRKFAQQDHQMAEQMRKMMEP
;
A
#
# COMPACT_ATOMS: atom_id res chain seq x y z
N MET A 1 4.71 -51.18 34.46
CA MET A 1 4.20 -50.52 33.25
C MET A 1 3.46 -49.29 33.71
N ALA A 2 3.93 -48.09 33.37
CA ALA A 2 3.23 -46.86 33.71
C ALA A 2 2.18 -46.63 32.62
N GLU A 3 0.91 -46.89 32.93
CA GLU A 3 -0.20 -46.43 32.10
C GLU A 3 -0.18 -44.90 32.12
N THR A 4 0.23 -44.31 31.01
CA THR A 4 -0.01 -42.89 30.72
C THR A 4 -1.52 -42.71 30.58
N TYR A 5 -2.19 -42.46 31.69
CA TYR A 5 -3.56 -41.96 31.69
C TYR A 5 -3.52 -40.55 31.09
N SER A 6 -3.74 -40.47 29.77
CA SER A 6 -4.09 -39.23 29.11
C SER A 6 -5.41 -38.77 29.71
N ASP A 7 -5.39 -37.63 30.40
CA ASP A 7 -6.60 -36.99 30.87
C ASP A 7 -7.38 -36.53 29.63
N PRO A 8 -8.54 -37.13 29.31
CA PRO A 8 -9.25 -36.83 28.08
C PRO A 8 -9.71 -35.36 28.02
N ASP A 9 -9.90 -34.70 29.16
CA ASP A 9 -10.20 -33.26 29.21
C ASP A 9 -8.96 -32.42 28.89
N PHE A 10 -7.76 -32.90 29.23
CA PHE A 10 -6.50 -32.24 28.85
C PHE A 10 -6.22 -32.37 27.35
N ASP A 11 -6.40 -33.58 26.79
CA ASP A 11 -6.21 -33.82 25.35
C ASP A 11 -7.22 -33.03 24.52
N ALA A 12 -8.50 -33.01 24.92
CA ALA A 12 -9.51 -32.21 24.25
C ALA A 12 -9.18 -30.70 24.28
N ARG A 13 -8.64 -30.19 25.39
CA ARG A 13 -8.20 -28.79 25.50
C ARG A 13 -6.98 -28.51 24.63
N LEU A 14 -6.05 -29.46 24.52
CA LEU A 14 -4.87 -29.35 23.68
C LEU A 14 -5.25 -29.32 22.19
N ASP A 15 -6.18 -30.18 21.77
CA ASP A 15 -6.70 -30.21 20.40
C ASP A 15 -7.41 -28.90 20.04
N ILE A 16 -8.28 -28.40 20.93
CA ILE A 16 -8.95 -27.10 20.75
C ILE A 16 -7.92 -25.97 20.61
N ALA A 17 -6.89 -25.97 21.46
CA ALA A 17 -5.82 -24.97 21.41
C ALA A 17 -5.00 -25.05 20.11
N ALA A 18 -4.67 -26.28 19.66
CA ALA A 18 -3.94 -26.52 18.42
C ALA A 18 -4.74 -26.05 17.19
N GLU A 19 -6.04 -26.36 17.13
CA GLU A 19 -6.91 -25.87 16.06
C GLU A 19 -7.04 -24.34 16.07
N ALA A 20 -7.18 -23.73 17.26
CA ALA A 20 -7.25 -22.29 17.39
C ALA A 20 -5.96 -21.62 16.90
N ALA A 21 -4.80 -22.16 17.28
CA ALA A 21 -3.51 -21.69 16.79
C ALA A 21 -3.39 -21.82 15.27
N PHE A 22 -3.78 -22.97 14.70
CA PHE A 22 -3.78 -23.19 13.25
C PHE A 22 -4.67 -22.17 12.52
N ARG A 23 -5.90 -21.94 13.02
CA ARG A 23 -6.82 -20.93 12.46
C ARG A 23 -6.23 -19.53 12.49
N VAL A 24 -5.62 -19.13 13.61
CA VAL A 24 -4.98 -17.81 13.77
C VAL A 24 -3.79 -17.64 12.82
N CYS A 25 -2.93 -18.66 12.69
CA CYS A 25 -1.81 -18.63 11.75
C CYS A 25 -2.30 -18.45 10.31
N HIS A 26 -3.30 -19.23 9.89
CA HIS A 26 -3.87 -19.11 8.55
C HIS A 26 -4.52 -17.75 8.31
N GLN A 27 -5.22 -17.19 9.31
CA GLN A 27 -5.76 -15.83 9.23
C GLN A 27 -4.66 -14.78 9.11
N ALA A 28 -3.58 -14.88 9.88
CA ALA A 28 -2.45 -13.97 9.83
C ALA A 28 -1.76 -13.98 8.45
N GLU A 29 -1.57 -15.17 7.86
CA GLU A 29 -1.03 -15.30 6.49
C GLU A 29 -1.94 -14.63 5.45
N ASN A 30 -3.25 -14.82 5.56
CA ASN A 30 -4.21 -14.19 4.66
C ASN A 30 -4.21 -12.67 4.81
N LEU A 31 -4.21 -12.15 6.03
CA LEU A 31 -4.09 -10.71 6.29
C LEU A 31 -2.80 -10.14 5.73
N LYS A 32 -1.67 -10.85 5.89
CA LYS A 32 -0.39 -10.45 5.29
C LYS A 32 -0.52 -10.37 3.76
N ARG A 33 -1.08 -11.38 3.09
CA ARG A 33 -1.27 -11.37 1.64
C ARG A 33 -2.16 -10.22 1.18
N GLN A 34 -3.25 -9.95 1.90
CA GLN A 34 -4.17 -8.85 1.60
C GLN A 34 -3.50 -7.48 1.79
N ALA A 35 -2.76 -7.29 2.88
CA ALA A 35 -2.01 -6.06 3.12
C ALA A 35 -0.98 -5.80 2.02
N MET A 36 -0.27 -6.83 1.58
CA MET A 36 0.69 -6.74 0.48
C MET A 36 0.01 -6.39 -0.86
N ALA A 37 -1.15 -7.00 -1.13
CA ALA A 37 -1.92 -6.69 -2.34
C ALA A 37 -2.45 -5.24 -2.32
N ALA A 38 -3.00 -4.79 -1.19
CA ALA A 38 -3.47 -3.43 -1.00
C ALA A 38 -2.33 -2.41 -1.13
N GLY A 39 -1.17 -2.69 -0.53
CA GLY A 39 0.01 -1.83 -0.64
C GLY A 39 0.51 -1.69 -2.08
N ARG A 40 0.54 -2.79 -2.85
CA ARG A 40 0.88 -2.74 -4.28
C ARG A 40 -0.15 -1.94 -5.09
N ALA A 41 -1.44 -2.10 -4.83
CA ALA A 41 -2.49 -1.35 -5.50
C ALA A 41 -2.38 0.16 -5.20
N ALA A 42 -2.12 0.51 -3.94
CA ALA A 42 -1.91 1.91 -3.54
C ALA A 42 -0.67 2.52 -4.21
N ALA A 43 0.45 1.79 -4.27
CA ALA A 43 1.65 2.25 -4.99
C ALA A 43 1.38 2.50 -6.49
N ALA A 44 0.62 1.61 -7.13
CA ALA A 44 0.22 1.80 -8.53
C ALA A 44 -0.70 3.02 -8.72
N SER A 45 -1.65 3.23 -7.80
CA SER A 45 -2.53 4.40 -7.81
C SER A 45 -1.76 5.72 -7.68
N LEU A 46 -0.80 5.77 -6.75
CA LEU A 46 0.08 6.93 -6.58
C LEU A 46 0.92 7.20 -7.83
N LYS A 47 1.45 6.16 -8.49
CA LYS A 47 2.16 6.33 -9.76
C LYS A 47 1.27 6.94 -10.84
N LEU A 48 0.04 6.46 -10.99
CA LEU A 48 -0.93 7.02 -11.94
C LEU A 48 -1.31 8.47 -11.60
N SER A 49 -1.44 8.78 -10.31
CA SER A 49 -1.65 10.15 -9.83
C SER A 49 -0.49 11.04 -10.24
N ALA A 50 0.76 10.63 -9.99
CA ALA A 50 1.96 11.38 -10.38
C ALA A 50 1.99 11.69 -11.88
N GLU A 51 1.71 10.70 -12.72
CA GLU A 51 1.61 10.88 -14.17
C GLU A 51 0.50 11.86 -14.58
N SER A 52 -0.64 11.84 -13.87
CA SER A 52 -1.73 12.79 -14.08
C SER A 52 -1.35 14.21 -13.71
N GLN A 53 -0.72 14.39 -12.54
CA GLN A 53 -0.24 15.69 -12.07
C GLN A 53 0.78 16.28 -13.06
N GLU A 54 1.69 15.47 -13.59
CA GLU A 54 2.65 15.90 -14.62
C GLU A 54 1.95 16.33 -15.93
N ARG A 55 0.92 15.61 -16.38
CA ARG A 55 0.11 16.03 -17.55
C ARG A 55 -0.61 17.36 -17.31
N ILE A 56 -1.12 17.58 -16.10
CA ILE A 56 -1.78 18.84 -15.73
C ILE A 56 -0.76 19.98 -15.72
N ALA A 57 0.42 19.76 -15.12
CA ALA A 57 1.51 20.75 -15.12
C ALA A 57 1.88 21.20 -16.53
N ARG A 58 2.11 20.24 -17.44
CA ARG A 58 2.38 20.54 -18.87
C ARG A 58 1.25 21.27 -19.57
N SER A 59 0.01 21.03 -19.16
CA SER A 59 -1.13 21.74 -19.73
C SER A 59 -1.16 23.19 -19.28
N TYR A 60 -0.83 23.47 -18.01
CA TYR A 60 -0.65 24.82 -17.52
C TYR A 60 0.51 25.56 -18.20
N GLU A 61 1.64 24.90 -18.44
CA GLU A 61 2.77 25.50 -19.17
C GLU A 61 2.38 25.92 -20.59
N ARG A 62 1.68 25.04 -21.32
CA ARG A 62 1.17 25.36 -22.66
C ARG A 62 0.19 26.53 -22.67
N ILE A 63 -0.58 26.72 -21.59
CA ILE A 63 -1.44 27.89 -21.42
C ILE A 63 -0.59 29.12 -21.11
N ALA A 64 0.43 28.98 -20.27
CA ALA A 64 1.33 30.06 -19.89
C ALA A 64 2.03 30.69 -21.10
N GLU A 65 2.48 29.85 -22.05
CA GLU A 65 3.11 30.26 -23.30
C GLU A 65 2.23 31.17 -24.17
N ARG A 66 0.90 31.13 -24.00
CA ARG A 66 -0.09 31.81 -24.84
C ARG A 66 -0.87 32.89 -24.11
N SER A 67 -0.49 33.20 -22.87
CA SER A 67 -1.24 34.10 -22.00
C SER A 67 -0.39 35.25 -21.49
N ASP A 68 -0.96 36.45 -21.51
CA ASP A 68 -0.38 37.64 -20.85
C ASP A 68 -0.25 37.47 -19.32
N ARG A 69 -0.84 36.41 -18.74
CA ARG A 69 -0.75 36.02 -17.33
C ARG A 69 0.06 34.73 -17.13
N GLY A 70 1.08 34.51 -17.97
CA GLY A 70 1.88 33.29 -17.99
C GLY A 70 2.44 32.88 -16.61
N GLU A 71 2.92 33.85 -15.82
CA GLU A 71 3.49 33.60 -14.49
C GLU A 71 2.55 32.83 -13.55
N LYS A 72 1.27 33.22 -13.48
CA LYS A 72 0.28 32.53 -12.63
C LYS A 72 0.08 31.06 -13.06
N TYR A 73 0.11 30.79 -14.36
CA TYR A 73 -0.01 29.42 -14.86
C TYR A 73 1.25 28.60 -14.60
N LEU A 74 2.43 29.23 -14.64
CA LEU A 74 3.67 28.58 -14.23
C LEU A 74 3.70 28.21 -12.74
N GLU A 75 3.13 29.05 -11.87
CA GLU A 75 2.96 28.73 -10.44
C GLU A 75 2.05 27.50 -10.24
N HIS A 76 0.94 27.43 -10.97
CA HIS A 76 0.08 26.25 -10.96
C HIS A 76 0.82 25.00 -11.47
N ALA A 77 1.57 25.12 -12.58
CA ALA A 77 2.37 24.02 -13.11
C ALA A 77 3.40 23.52 -12.09
N ALA A 78 4.10 24.43 -11.40
CA ALA A 78 5.07 24.10 -10.36
C ALA A 78 4.41 23.35 -9.18
N THR A 79 3.21 23.77 -8.79
CA THR A 79 2.43 23.08 -7.74
C THR A 79 2.09 21.65 -8.13
N HIS A 80 1.61 21.43 -9.35
CA HIS A 80 1.31 20.10 -9.86
C HIS A 80 2.57 19.21 -9.96
N ARG A 81 3.72 19.77 -10.35
CA ARG A 81 4.99 19.02 -10.32
C ARG A 81 5.40 18.59 -8.92
N LYS A 82 5.19 19.46 -7.92
CA LYS A 82 5.45 19.12 -6.52
C LYS A 82 4.57 17.94 -6.09
N PHE A 83 3.29 17.94 -6.44
CA PHE A 83 2.41 16.80 -6.17
C PHE A 83 2.86 15.54 -6.90
N ALA A 84 3.25 15.65 -8.18
CA ALA A 84 3.78 14.51 -8.94
C ALA A 84 5.01 13.88 -8.26
N GLN A 85 5.92 14.72 -7.77
CA GLN A 85 7.12 14.27 -7.05
C GLN A 85 6.76 13.60 -5.72
N GLN A 86 5.83 14.16 -4.96
CA GLN A 86 5.36 13.57 -3.69
C GLN A 86 4.70 12.21 -3.93
N ASP A 87 3.80 12.12 -4.90
CA ASP A 87 3.11 10.88 -5.26
C ASP A 87 4.12 9.80 -5.71
N HIS A 88 5.12 10.18 -6.51
CA HIS A 88 6.20 9.26 -6.91
C HIS A 88 7.02 8.78 -5.70
N GLN A 89 7.39 9.68 -4.79
CA GLN A 89 8.15 9.32 -3.59
C GLN A 89 7.36 8.35 -2.71
N MET A 90 6.07 8.62 -2.50
CA MET A 90 5.18 7.75 -1.74
C MET A 90 5.02 6.38 -2.44
N ALA A 91 4.85 6.34 -3.76
CA ALA A 91 4.76 5.10 -4.52
C ALA A 91 6.02 4.22 -4.33
N GLU A 92 7.21 4.82 -4.42
CA GLU A 92 8.47 4.10 -4.21
C GLU A 92 8.64 3.63 -2.76
N GLN A 93 8.26 4.45 -1.78
CA GLN A 93 8.25 4.04 -0.38
C GLN A 93 7.32 2.86 -0.14
N MET A 94 6.10 2.91 -0.70
CA MET A 94 5.16 1.79 -0.62
C MET A 94 5.72 0.54 -1.29
N ARG A 95 6.37 0.65 -2.45
CA ARG A 95 6.97 -0.52 -3.10
C ARG A 95 8.03 -1.16 -2.19
N LYS A 96 8.93 -0.36 -1.61
CA LYS A 96 9.98 -0.85 -0.69
C LYS A 96 9.40 -1.54 0.56
N MET A 97 8.32 -1.01 1.12
CA MET A 97 7.65 -1.65 2.27
C MET A 97 7.02 -3.00 1.90
N MET A 98 6.66 -3.19 0.63
CA MET A 98 6.03 -4.39 0.11
C MET A 98 7.02 -5.34 -0.59
N GLU A 99 8.32 -5.06 -0.53
CA GLU A 99 9.36 -6.00 -0.93
C GLU A 99 9.56 -7.01 0.23
N PRO A 100 9.53 -8.33 -0.04
CA PRO A 100 9.65 -9.36 0.99
C PRO A 100 11.05 -9.43 1.63
#